data_AF-A0A7Y2D8Z7-F1
#
_entry.id   AF-A0A7Y2D8Z7-F1
#
_cell.length_a   1.000
_cell.length_b   1.000
_cell.length_c   1.000
_cell.angle_alpha   90.00
_cell.angle_beta   90.00
_cell.angle_gamma   90.00
#
_symmetry.space_group_name_H-M   'P 1'
#
loop_
_entity.id
_entity.type
_entity.pdbx_description
1 polymer ?
#
loop_
_entity_poly.entity_id
_entity_poly.type
_entity_poly.pdbx_seq_one_letter_code
_entity_poly.pdbx_strand_id
1 'polypeptide(L)'
;VNNTTDEVISHNGSLISANYSSSNGGSSASNSYVWGSTQLPYLVSIADAYDDHKNPYGKWQRTYTMRDLSRYFARYTSSDVGDITDISFSGPYGNSGRIDRAQVTLTGTGGSRTISGALFRIRINAGLGLDGKYLLADQVLSTNLTVSEIRGLEPEVGNEHRPQGRFRFDEVNTDRNPPSVAIRGWALDLDADEPLLVRVHRNGTQIHAITANASRPIIGARFNTGDNHGIDIDVELVPGLNEICLTALDLTPNAPGTNLGCRSISSGAPNGSMQVRVDYVGAPKLVTTGTAVDADNAGRTGIHVYIDGTYAGGTATGPGSSSWSLTRIAFEGGHRVCGYALDNVAGSQASPLGCFNVVVSDRIDAPSGVVAPVGLLESVVQNGNALTVTGWAFDPNSQSPVRLAINVDGERVLNTYADDNRPGLGQRFNRDARIGFRETLQLSPGPHQVCIWAAKPGPNTLVACLYANI
;
A
#
# COMPACT_ATOMS: atom_id res chain seq x y z
N VAL A 1 17.76 26.17 19.70
CA VAL A 1 19.03 25.58 19.25
C VAL A 1 20.16 26.60 19.34
N ASN A 2 20.09 27.74 18.63
CA ASN A 2 21.18 28.73 18.59
C ASN A 2 21.64 29.29 19.95
N ASN A 3 20.77 29.31 20.97
CA ASN A 3 21.11 29.80 22.31
C ASN A 3 21.83 28.76 23.19
N THR A 4 21.89 27.49 22.76
CA THR A 4 22.53 26.38 23.46
C THR A 4 23.50 25.66 22.52
N THR A 5 24.07 26.41 21.55
CA THR A 5 25.04 25.87 20.60
C THR A 5 26.26 25.36 21.35
N ASP A 6 26.67 24.14 21.04
CA ASP A 6 27.81 23.42 21.66
C ASP A 6 27.67 23.13 23.17
N GLU A 7 26.50 23.37 23.76
CA GLU A 7 26.23 22.95 25.13
C GLU A 7 25.89 21.46 25.21
N VAL A 8 26.56 20.75 26.12
CA VAL A 8 26.35 19.32 26.37
C VAL A 8 26.22 19.04 27.86
N ILE A 9 25.47 17.99 28.20
CA ILE A 9 25.38 17.51 29.59
C ILE A 9 26.45 16.43 29.79
N SER A 10 27.27 16.59 30.83
CA SER A 10 28.34 15.64 31.16
C SER A 10 28.32 15.26 32.65
N HIS A 11 28.89 14.10 32.96
CA HIS A 11 29.13 13.64 34.33
C HIS A 11 30.58 13.14 34.41
N ASN A 12 31.36 13.67 35.35
CA ASN A 12 32.80 13.39 35.49
C ASN A 12 33.59 13.52 34.18
N GLY A 13 33.30 14.58 33.41
CA GLY A 13 33.99 14.89 32.15
C GLY A 13 33.62 14.01 30.95
N SER A 14 32.70 13.05 31.11
CA SER A 14 32.17 12.21 30.02
C SER A 14 30.74 12.60 29.67
N LEU A 15 30.37 12.52 28.38
CA LEU A 15 29.00 12.75 27.93
C LEU A 15 28.03 11.75 28.59
N ILE A 16 26.88 12.25 29.05
CA ILE A 16 25.85 11.37 29.63
C ILE A 16 24.98 10.73 28.54
N SER A 17 24.27 9.68 28.91
CA SER A 17 23.07 9.28 28.18
C SER A 17 21.91 10.17 28.63
N ALA A 18 21.52 11.13 27.79
CA ALA A 18 20.50 12.14 28.09
C ALA A 18 19.09 11.64 27.71
N ASN A 19 18.63 10.56 28.35
CA ASN A 19 17.29 10.03 28.11
C ASN A 19 16.20 10.98 28.60
N TYR A 20 15.14 11.11 27.81
CA TYR A 20 13.96 11.91 28.14
C TYR A 20 12.68 11.15 27.78
N SER A 21 11.57 11.55 28.39
CA SER A 21 10.23 10.97 28.23
C SER A 21 9.18 12.07 28.19
N SER A 22 8.03 11.77 27.60
CA SER A 22 6.89 12.70 27.53
C SER A 22 6.20 12.92 28.88
N SER A 23 6.00 11.84 29.65
CA SER A 23 5.42 11.87 30.99
C SER A 23 5.93 10.68 31.83
N ASN A 24 6.00 10.85 33.15
CA ASN A 24 6.69 9.93 34.04
C ASN A 24 5.79 9.21 35.06
N GLY A 25 4.55 9.66 35.25
CA GLY A 25 3.64 9.22 36.30
C GLY A 25 4.00 9.79 37.68
N GLY A 26 4.59 10.99 37.72
CA GLY A 26 4.97 11.71 38.95
C GLY A 26 6.39 11.46 39.47
N SER A 27 7.18 10.58 38.84
CA SER A 27 8.60 10.37 39.18
C SER A 27 9.37 9.77 38.00
N SER A 28 10.57 10.29 37.73
CA SER A 28 11.50 9.68 36.79
C SER A 28 11.92 8.29 37.28
N ALA A 29 12.38 7.44 36.37
CA ALA A 29 12.82 6.08 36.69
C ALA A 29 14.34 5.95 36.60
N SER A 30 14.91 5.04 37.40
CA SER A 30 16.34 4.73 37.28
C SER A 30 16.62 3.83 36.07
N ASN A 31 17.80 4.00 35.48
CA ASN A 31 18.25 3.15 34.37
C ASN A 31 18.35 1.67 34.78
N SER A 32 18.79 1.40 36.01
CA SER A 32 18.93 0.04 36.54
C SER A 32 17.58 -0.67 36.70
N TYR A 33 16.52 0.08 36.99
CA TYR A 33 15.18 -0.49 37.11
C TYR A 33 14.55 -0.74 35.74
N VAL A 34 14.59 0.25 34.83
CA VAL A 34 13.94 0.13 33.51
C VAL A 34 14.71 -0.79 32.57
N TRP A 35 16.03 -0.66 32.50
CA TRP A 35 16.86 -1.38 31.53
C TRP A 35 17.72 -2.49 32.14
N GLY A 36 17.89 -2.53 33.46
CA GLY A 36 18.72 -3.54 34.10
C GLY A 36 20.22 -3.34 33.99
N SER A 37 20.65 -2.20 33.48
CA SER A 37 22.07 -1.84 33.45
C SER A 37 22.57 -1.44 34.84
N THR A 38 23.89 -1.40 35.00
CA THR A 38 24.53 -0.86 36.20
C THR A 38 23.99 0.54 36.50
N GLN A 39 23.62 0.82 37.75
CA GLN A 39 23.08 2.12 38.14
C GLN A 39 24.04 3.24 37.77
N LEU A 40 23.55 4.17 36.95
CA LEU A 40 24.30 5.37 36.59
C LEU A 40 24.01 6.46 37.62
N PRO A 41 25.02 7.20 38.11
CA PRO A 41 24.83 8.17 39.18
C PRO A 41 23.92 9.34 38.78
N TYR A 42 23.73 9.58 37.48
CA TYR A 42 22.89 10.64 36.93
C TYR A 42 21.53 10.18 36.37
N LEU A 43 21.27 8.86 36.29
CA LEU A 43 19.96 8.31 35.89
C LEU A 43 19.31 7.59 37.07
N VAL A 44 19.01 8.37 38.11
CA VAL A 44 18.31 7.94 39.32
C VAL A 44 16.84 8.34 39.26
N SER A 45 16.01 7.68 40.07
CA SER A 45 14.59 8.05 40.21
C SER A 45 14.45 9.30 41.07
N ILE A 46 13.78 10.33 40.54
CA ILE A 46 13.54 11.62 41.18
C ILE A 46 12.06 11.96 41.03
N ALA A 47 11.45 12.51 42.09
CA ALA A 47 10.08 13.00 42.04
C ALA A 47 9.95 14.13 41.01
N ASP A 48 8.91 14.04 40.17
CA ASP A 48 8.62 15.01 39.13
C ASP A 48 7.27 15.67 39.42
N ALA A 49 7.31 16.72 40.24
CA ALA A 49 6.12 17.42 40.73
C ALA A 49 5.41 18.25 39.63
N TYR A 50 6.00 18.36 38.44
CA TYR A 50 5.45 19.11 37.32
C TYR A 50 4.85 18.21 36.23
N ASP A 51 4.99 16.89 36.36
CA ASP A 51 4.55 15.91 35.37
C ASP A 51 3.03 15.96 35.10
N ASP A 52 2.23 16.35 36.09
CA ASP A 52 0.77 16.53 35.95
C ASP A 52 0.34 17.99 35.73
N HIS A 53 1.28 18.95 35.74
CA HIS A 53 0.97 20.36 35.57
C HIS A 53 0.65 20.68 34.11
N LYS A 54 -0.64 20.67 33.77
CA LYS A 54 -1.18 20.91 32.41
C LYS A 54 -0.76 19.86 31.38
N ASN A 55 -0.33 18.68 31.82
CA ASN A 55 0.02 17.57 30.94
C ASN A 55 -1.23 16.71 30.66
N PRO A 56 -1.81 16.74 29.44
CA PRO A 56 -2.98 15.91 29.11
C PRO A 56 -2.67 14.40 29.09
N TYR A 57 -1.39 14.03 29.17
CA TYR A 57 -0.92 12.64 29.18
C TYR A 57 -0.46 12.17 30.57
N GLY A 58 -0.50 13.05 31.59
CA GLY A 58 -0.07 12.72 32.96
C GLY A 58 -0.95 11.68 33.66
N LYS A 59 -2.18 11.46 33.15
CA LYS A 59 -3.09 10.41 33.61
C LYS A 59 -3.76 9.75 32.40
N TRP A 60 -3.97 8.45 32.49
CA TRP A 60 -4.65 7.68 31.46
C TRP A 60 -5.42 6.52 32.09
N GLN A 61 -6.48 6.08 31.41
CA GLN A 61 -7.25 4.90 31.76
C GLN A 61 -7.43 4.04 30.50
N ARG A 62 -7.36 2.71 30.67
CA ARG A 62 -7.61 1.73 29.62
C ARG A 62 -8.53 0.64 30.16
N THR A 63 -9.42 0.15 29.33
CA THR A 63 -10.34 -0.94 29.65
C THR A 63 -10.10 -2.08 28.68
N TYR A 64 -9.88 -3.27 29.22
CA TYR A 64 -9.70 -4.50 28.45
C TYR A 64 -10.70 -5.54 28.94
N THR A 65 -11.21 -6.38 28.03
CA THR A 65 -12.06 -7.50 28.43
C THR A 65 -11.18 -8.66 28.88
N MET A 66 -11.63 -9.44 29.88
CA MET A 66 -10.89 -10.64 30.31
C MET A 66 -10.70 -11.62 29.15
N ARG A 67 -11.68 -11.73 28.26
CA ARG A 67 -11.58 -12.52 27.03
C ARG A 67 -10.41 -12.10 26.13
N ASP A 68 -10.25 -10.80 25.90
CA ASP A 68 -9.13 -10.30 25.10
C ASP A 68 -7.79 -10.59 25.78
N LEU A 69 -7.70 -10.35 27.10
CA LEU A 69 -6.51 -10.66 27.87
C LEU A 69 -6.17 -12.15 27.82
N SER A 70 -7.12 -13.06 28.08
CA SER A 70 -6.95 -14.52 27.97
C SER A 70 -6.37 -14.90 26.62
N ARG A 71 -6.93 -14.37 25.53
CA ARG A 71 -6.45 -14.62 24.16
C ARG A 71 -5.05 -14.07 23.90
N TYR A 72 -4.69 -12.92 24.46
CA TYR A 72 -3.34 -12.36 24.31
C TYR A 72 -2.29 -13.18 25.06
N PHE A 73 -2.62 -13.61 26.28
CA PHE A 73 -1.70 -14.34 27.15
C PHE A 73 -1.55 -15.82 26.81
N ALA A 74 -2.61 -16.47 26.29
CA ALA A 74 -2.59 -17.87 25.84
C ALA A 74 -1.62 -18.14 24.69
N ARG A 75 -1.13 -17.10 23.99
CA ARG A 75 -0.13 -17.23 22.92
C ARG A 75 1.26 -17.61 23.42
N TYR A 76 1.49 -17.48 24.72
CA TYR A 76 2.78 -17.75 25.33
C TYR A 76 2.58 -18.75 26.46
N THR A 77 3.23 -19.91 26.36
CA THR A 77 3.14 -20.96 27.39
C THR A 77 3.51 -20.46 28.80
N SER A 78 4.34 -19.42 28.90
CA SER A 78 4.71 -18.77 30.17
C SER A 78 3.63 -17.87 30.78
N SER A 79 2.51 -17.61 30.09
CA SER A 79 1.34 -16.88 30.61
C SER A 79 0.00 -17.52 30.27
N ASP A 80 0.00 -18.69 29.63
CA ASP A 80 -1.24 -19.40 29.35
C ASP A 80 -1.81 -19.97 30.65
N VAL A 81 -2.98 -19.45 31.03
CA VAL A 81 -3.74 -19.83 32.23
C VAL A 81 -5.20 -20.13 31.88
N GLY A 82 -5.52 -20.36 30.60
CA GLY A 82 -6.90 -20.43 30.14
C GLY A 82 -7.62 -19.09 30.31
N ASP A 83 -8.88 -19.13 30.75
CA ASP A 83 -9.68 -17.93 30.98
C ASP A 83 -9.23 -17.24 32.26
N ILE A 84 -8.74 -16.01 32.12
CA ILE A 84 -8.26 -15.19 33.22
C ILE A 84 -9.43 -14.77 34.11
N THR A 85 -9.30 -15.06 35.39
CA THR A 85 -10.25 -14.68 36.45
C THR A 85 -9.70 -13.61 37.38
N ASP A 86 -8.37 -13.49 37.50
CA ASP A 86 -7.72 -12.47 38.31
C ASP A 86 -6.34 -12.07 37.77
N ILE A 87 -5.94 -10.83 38.05
CA ILE A 87 -4.63 -10.28 37.71
C ILE A 87 -4.13 -9.48 38.91
N SER A 88 -3.08 -9.98 39.56
CA SER A 88 -2.47 -9.30 40.70
C SER A 88 -1.06 -8.84 40.40
N PHE A 89 -0.69 -7.70 41.00
CA PHE A 89 0.63 -7.10 40.87
C PHE A 89 1.32 -7.18 42.24
N SER A 90 2.55 -7.66 42.26
CA SER A 90 3.38 -7.73 43.45
C SER A 90 4.80 -7.21 43.17
N GLY A 91 5.44 -6.68 44.20
CA GLY A 91 6.68 -5.90 44.08
C GLY A 91 7.91 -6.70 43.61
N PRO A 92 9.07 -6.00 43.43
CA PRO A 92 9.30 -4.59 43.74
C PRO A 92 8.94 -3.64 42.59
N TYR A 93 8.34 -2.48 42.91
CA TYR A 93 7.89 -1.46 41.94
C TYR A 93 8.93 -0.35 41.65
N GLY A 94 10.08 -0.38 42.34
CA GLY A 94 11.06 0.71 42.31
C GLY A 94 10.50 2.04 42.85
N ASN A 95 11.36 3.06 42.96
CA ASN A 95 10.96 4.36 43.53
C ASN A 95 9.98 5.13 42.63
N SER A 96 9.95 4.83 41.32
CA SER A 96 9.03 5.47 40.38
C SER A 96 7.62 4.83 40.36
N GLY A 97 7.41 3.73 41.08
CA GLY A 97 6.15 2.98 41.07
C GLY A 97 5.86 2.26 39.74
N ARG A 98 6.85 2.09 38.87
CA ARG A 98 6.66 1.46 37.56
C ARG A 98 6.62 -0.05 37.69
N ILE A 99 5.83 -0.73 36.88
CA ILE A 99 5.69 -2.19 36.97
C ILE A 99 6.74 -2.98 36.17
N ASP A 100 7.68 -2.34 35.47
CA ASP A 100 8.60 -3.02 34.53
C ASP A 100 9.29 -4.27 35.12
N ARG A 101 9.65 -4.24 36.41
CA ARG A 101 10.21 -5.37 37.16
C ARG A 101 9.32 -5.95 38.25
N ALA A 102 8.11 -5.42 38.41
CA ALA A 102 7.11 -6.02 39.28
C ALA A 102 6.71 -7.41 38.75
N GLN A 103 6.30 -8.28 39.65
CA GLN A 103 5.71 -9.57 39.34
C GLN A 103 4.22 -9.38 39.08
N VAL A 104 3.73 -9.88 37.94
CA VAL A 104 2.32 -9.87 37.57
C VAL A 104 1.85 -11.31 37.53
N THR A 105 0.97 -11.69 38.46
CA THR A 105 0.39 -13.02 38.53
C THR A 105 -0.96 -13.01 37.82
N LEU A 106 -1.06 -13.83 36.78
CA LEU A 106 -2.28 -14.14 36.06
C LEU A 106 -2.87 -15.42 36.66
N THR A 107 -4.13 -15.39 37.05
CA THR A 107 -4.86 -16.55 37.54
C THR A 107 -6.04 -16.80 36.62
N GLY A 108 -6.24 -18.06 36.23
CA GLY A 108 -7.32 -18.47 35.34
C GLY A 108 -7.68 -19.94 35.46
N THR A 109 -8.55 -20.43 34.57
CA THR A 109 -9.09 -21.80 34.59
C THR A 109 -8.02 -22.89 34.46
N GLY A 110 -6.89 -22.60 33.83
CA GLY A 110 -5.72 -23.47 33.69
C GLY A 110 -4.67 -23.34 34.81
N GLY A 111 -4.95 -22.57 35.87
CA GLY A 111 -4.05 -22.35 37.00
C GLY A 111 -3.49 -20.94 37.05
N SER A 112 -2.29 -20.76 37.61
CA SER A 112 -1.65 -19.44 37.74
C SER A 112 -0.25 -19.41 37.13
N ARG A 113 0.12 -18.25 36.59
CA ARG A 113 1.45 -17.97 36.02
C ARG A 113 1.88 -16.56 36.40
N THR A 114 3.15 -16.40 36.72
CA THR A 114 3.74 -15.10 37.05
C THR A 114 4.72 -14.66 35.97
N ILE A 115 4.57 -13.42 35.51
CA ILE A 115 5.41 -12.78 34.51
C ILE A 115 5.91 -11.42 35.01
N SER A 116 6.94 -10.85 34.38
CA SER A 116 7.32 -9.46 34.69
C SER A 116 6.30 -8.47 34.15
N GLY A 117 6.15 -7.31 34.78
CA GLY A 117 5.27 -6.25 34.27
C GLY A 117 5.70 -5.70 32.90
N ALA A 118 6.99 -5.78 32.56
CA ALA A 118 7.44 -5.53 31.19
C ALA A 118 6.81 -6.52 30.19
N LEU A 119 6.79 -7.82 30.49
CA LEU A 119 6.15 -8.83 29.64
C LEU A 119 4.64 -8.66 29.60
N PHE A 120 4.00 -8.32 30.73
CA PHE A 120 2.57 -8.01 30.79
C PHE A 120 2.20 -6.91 29.79
N ARG A 121 2.90 -5.77 29.83
CA ARG A 121 2.72 -4.66 28.88
C ARG A 121 2.95 -5.09 27.43
N ILE A 122 4.07 -5.76 27.16
CA ILE A 122 4.44 -6.16 25.79
C ILE A 122 3.38 -7.09 25.19
N ARG A 123 2.87 -8.06 25.95
CA ARG A 123 1.89 -9.04 25.46
C ARG A 123 0.53 -8.41 25.17
N ILE A 124 0.07 -7.48 26.01
CA ILE A 124 -1.16 -6.72 25.73
C ILE A 124 -0.99 -5.87 24.48
N ASN A 125 0.10 -5.11 24.37
CA ASN A 125 0.33 -4.26 23.20
C ASN A 125 0.51 -5.06 21.90
N ALA A 126 1.14 -6.24 21.97
CA ALA A 126 1.22 -7.16 20.83
C ALA A 126 -0.16 -7.71 20.44
N GLY A 127 -1.00 -8.05 21.43
CA GLY A 127 -2.38 -8.47 21.22
C GLY A 127 -3.23 -7.40 20.53
N LEU A 128 -3.14 -6.16 21.00
CA LEU A 128 -3.84 -5.00 20.41
C LEU A 128 -3.43 -4.78 18.94
N GLY A 129 -2.16 -4.95 18.60
CA GLY A 129 -1.71 -4.85 17.21
C GLY A 129 -2.37 -5.89 16.30
N LEU A 130 -2.53 -7.13 16.78
CA LEU A 130 -3.21 -8.18 16.02
C LEU A 130 -4.70 -7.89 15.82
N ASP A 131 -5.29 -7.05 16.66
CA ASP A 131 -6.68 -6.59 16.58
C ASP A 131 -6.83 -5.29 15.79
N GLY A 132 -5.74 -4.76 15.21
CA GLY A 132 -5.76 -3.48 14.50
C GLY A 132 -5.80 -2.24 15.39
N LYS A 133 -5.66 -2.40 16.71
CA LYS A 133 -5.71 -1.31 17.70
C LYS A 133 -4.32 -0.75 17.98
N TYR A 134 -3.80 0.02 17.01
CA TYR A 134 -2.44 0.57 17.06
C TYR A 134 -2.33 1.97 17.68
N LEU A 135 -3.43 2.58 18.11
CA LEU A 135 -3.40 3.93 18.66
C LEU A 135 -2.79 3.94 20.07
N LEU A 136 -2.03 5.00 20.38
CA LEU A 136 -1.51 5.26 21.75
C LEU A 136 -2.63 5.29 22.81
N ALA A 137 -3.86 5.62 22.39
CA ALA A 137 -5.07 5.62 23.21
C ALA A 137 -5.51 4.22 23.66
N ASP A 138 -5.01 3.15 23.03
CA ASP A 138 -5.36 1.76 23.35
C ASP A 138 -4.25 1.04 24.11
N GLN A 139 -3.00 1.46 23.93
CA GLN A 139 -1.82 0.78 24.46
C GLN A 139 -1.64 0.96 25.97
N VAL A 140 -1.03 -0.05 26.60
CA VAL A 140 -0.48 0.04 27.96
C VAL A 140 0.89 0.70 27.88
N LEU A 141 1.06 1.81 28.59
CA LEU A 141 2.28 2.61 28.55
C LEU A 141 3.28 2.16 29.62
N SER A 142 4.57 2.41 29.38
CA SER A 142 5.65 2.22 30.36
C SER A 142 5.68 3.39 31.34
N THR A 143 4.65 3.53 32.17
CA THR A 143 4.57 4.53 33.24
C THR A 143 4.10 3.86 34.53
N ASN A 144 3.92 4.64 35.59
CA ASN A 144 3.16 4.17 36.75
C ASN A 144 1.76 3.73 36.27
N LEU A 145 1.34 2.53 36.68
CA LEU A 145 0.09 1.88 36.31
C LEU A 145 -0.45 1.17 37.55
N THR A 146 -1.74 1.33 37.78
CA THR A 146 -2.50 0.57 38.79
C THR A 146 -3.75 0.01 38.15
N VAL A 147 -4.13 -1.22 38.51
CA VAL A 147 -5.47 -1.74 38.18
C VAL A 147 -6.43 -1.23 39.23
N SER A 148 -7.33 -0.32 38.82
CA SER A 148 -8.29 0.32 39.72
C SER A 148 -9.50 -0.57 40.03
N GLU A 149 -9.81 -1.53 39.16
CA GLU A 149 -10.95 -2.43 39.33
C GLU A 149 -10.74 -3.69 38.48
N ILE A 150 -11.00 -4.86 39.07
CA ILE A 150 -11.24 -6.13 38.35
C ILE A 150 -12.68 -6.48 38.66
N ARG A 151 -13.57 -6.31 37.68
CA ARG A 151 -14.96 -6.74 37.84
C ARG A 151 -14.99 -8.25 37.66
N GLY A 152 -15.26 -8.95 38.76
CA GLY A 152 -15.52 -10.38 38.74
C GLY A 152 -16.70 -10.69 37.83
N LEU A 153 -16.63 -11.86 37.19
CA LEU A 153 -17.78 -12.46 36.55
C LEU A 153 -18.85 -12.67 37.63
N GLU A 154 -19.76 -11.70 37.82
CA GLU A 154 -21.13 -12.13 38.08
C GLU A 154 -21.47 -13.03 36.88
N PRO A 155 -21.93 -14.27 37.10
CA PRO A 155 -22.41 -15.06 35.98
C PRO A 155 -23.57 -14.27 35.41
N GLU A 156 -23.35 -13.62 34.27
CA GLU A 156 -24.46 -13.19 33.45
C GLU A 156 -25.23 -14.47 33.16
N VAL A 157 -26.37 -14.62 33.81
CA VAL A 157 -27.40 -15.55 33.39
C VAL A 157 -27.85 -15.04 32.02
N GLY A 158 -27.14 -15.51 30.99
CA GLY A 158 -27.17 -14.96 29.65
C GLY A 158 -25.84 -15.21 28.93
N ASN A 159 -25.37 -16.47 28.89
CA ASN A 159 -24.34 -16.84 27.92
C ASN A 159 -24.94 -16.63 26.53
N GLU A 160 -24.48 -15.55 25.90
CA GLU A 160 -24.48 -15.37 24.46
C GLU A 160 -22.99 -15.21 24.09
N HIS A 161 -22.30 -16.33 23.94
CA HIS A 161 -20.96 -16.46 23.39
C HIS A 161 -20.98 -16.01 21.93
N ARG A 162 -20.96 -14.69 21.74
CA ARG A 162 -20.93 -14.07 20.41
C ARG A 162 -20.06 -14.86 19.41
N PRO A 163 -20.57 -15.10 18.19
CA PRO A 163 -19.88 -15.85 17.18
C PRO A 163 -18.40 -15.49 17.02
N GLN A 164 -17.56 -16.50 16.95
CA GLN A 164 -16.13 -16.37 16.73
C GLN A 164 -15.78 -16.88 15.34
N GLY A 165 -14.72 -16.35 14.76
CA GLY A 165 -14.27 -16.84 13.47
C GLY A 165 -13.01 -16.17 12.98
N ARG A 166 -12.44 -16.77 11.94
CA ARG A 166 -11.31 -16.20 11.20
C ARG A 166 -11.39 -16.67 9.76
N PHE A 167 -11.05 -15.77 8.84
CA PHE A 167 -10.91 -16.10 7.43
C PHE A 167 -9.61 -15.54 6.85
N ARG A 168 -9.26 -16.06 5.67
CA ARG A 168 -8.20 -15.58 4.80
C ARG A 168 -8.67 -15.66 3.35
N PHE A 169 -8.00 -14.91 2.48
CA PHE A 169 -7.99 -15.19 1.06
C PHE A 169 -7.03 -16.35 0.81
N ASP A 170 -7.43 -17.28 -0.05
CA ASP A 170 -6.62 -18.44 -0.42
C ASP A 170 -6.10 -18.28 -1.85
N GLU A 171 -6.94 -18.57 -2.85
CA GLU A 171 -6.59 -18.53 -4.28
C GLU A 171 -7.45 -17.48 -5.00
N VAL A 172 -6.86 -16.69 -5.89
CA VAL A 172 -7.60 -15.82 -6.80
C VAL A 172 -7.80 -16.59 -8.10
N ASN A 173 -9.06 -16.86 -8.45
CA ASN A 173 -9.43 -17.48 -9.71
C ASN A 173 -9.73 -16.40 -10.75
N THR A 174 -8.76 -16.21 -11.62
CA THR A 174 -8.70 -15.26 -12.73
C THR A 174 -9.17 -15.83 -14.07
N ASP A 175 -9.42 -17.14 -14.16
CA ASP A 175 -9.97 -17.77 -15.37
C ASP A 175 -11.46 -17.44 -15.57
N ARG A 176 -12.10 -16.86 -14.55
CA ARG A 176 -13.47 -16.35 -14.62
C ARG A 176 -13.48 -14.88 -15.06
N ASN A 177 -14.55 -14.50 -15.77
CA ASN A 177 -14.83 -13.10 -16.10
C ASN A 177 -16.23 -12.72 -15.55
N PRO A 178 -16.31 -11.99 -14.42
CA PRO A 178 -15.22 -11.35 -13.67
C PRO A 178 -14.37 -12.35 -12.84
N PRO A 179 -13.12 -11.99 -12.46
CA PRO A 179 -12.30 -12.82 -11.59
C PRO A 179 -12.93 -12.97 -10.20
N SER A 180 -12.53 -13.99 -9.46
CA SER A 180 -13.06 -14.28 -8.11
C SER A 180 -11.95 -14.64 -7.13
N VAL A 181 -12.21 -14.51 -5.83
CA VAL A 181 -11.29 -14.93 -4.76
C VAL A 181 -11.93 -15.98 -3.87
N ALA A 182 -11.20 -17.07 -3.63
CA ALA A 182 -11.56 -18.09 -2.67
C ALA A 182 -11.33 -17.58 -1.25
N ILE A 183 -12.41 -17.54 -0.47
CA ILE A 183 -12.40 -17.21 0.95
C ILE A 183 -12.50 -18.51 1.73
N ARG A 184 -11.53 -18.72 2.63
CA ARG A 184 -11.44 -19.91 3.47
C ARG A 184 -11.32 -19.50 4.93
N GLY A 185 -12.06 -20.16 5.80
CA GLY A 185 -12.07 -19.82 7.22
C GLY A 185 -12.90 -20.76 8.07
N TRP A 186 -13.30 -20.27 9.23
CA TRP A 186 -14.29 -20.88 10.10
C TRP A 186 -15.08 -19.81 10.85
N ALA A 187 -16.31 -20.15 11.22
CA ALA A 187 -17.13 -19.41 12.17
C ALA A 187 -17.93 -20.39 13.02
N LEU A 188 -18.00 -20.16 14.33
CA LEU A 188 -18.77 -20.96 15.28
C LEU A 188 -19.29 -20.08 16.40
N ASP A 189 -20.31 -20.56 17.08
CA ASP A 189 -20.81 -20.02 18.34
C ASP A 189 -20.58 -21.10 19.40
N LEU A 190 -20.10 -20.75 20.60
CA LEU A 190 -19.86 -21.77 21.63
C LEU A 190 -21.15 -22.17 22.35
N ASP A 191 -22.25 -21.45 22.13
CA ASP A 191 -23.57 -21.83 22.61
C ASP A 191 -24.33 -22.75 21.65
N ALA A 192 -23.77 -23.03 20.46
CA ALA A 192 -24.43 -23.86 19.47
C ALA A 192 -23.48 -24.81 18.72
N ASP A 193 -23.91 -26.06 18.57
CA ASP A 193 -23.22 -27.04 17.73
C ASP A 193 -23.58 -26.92 16.23
N GLU A 194 -24.56 -26.08 15.91
CA GLU A 194 -25.03 -25.87 14.54
C GLU A 194 -24.16 -24.86 13.78
N PRO A 195 -23.91 -25.07 12.47
CA PRO A 195 -23.16 -24.14 11.65
C PRO A 195 -23.83 -22.76 11.54
N LEU A 196 -23.05 -21.68 11.67
CA LEU A 196 -23.59 -20.32 11.65
C LEU A 196 -23.85 -19.77 10.25
N LEU A 197 -24.81 -18.84 10.14
CA LEU A 197 -24.96 -18.00 8.96
C LEU A 197 -23.90 -16.89 8.97
N VAL A 198 -23.14 -16.75 7.88
CA VAL A 198 -22.14 -15.70 7.67
C VAL A 198 -22.57 -14.82 6.51
N ARG A 199 -22.74 -13.53 6.78
CA ARG A 199 -22.94 -12.50 5.76
C ARG A 199 -21.59 -12.04 5.21
N VAL A 200 -21.46 -12.06 3.89
CA VAL A 200 -20.29 -11.57 3.18
C VAL A 200 -20.62 -10.22 2.56
N HIS A 201 -19.84 -9.20 2.90
CA HIS A 201 -19.99 -7.85 2.37
C HIS A 201 -18.80 -7.49 1.50
N ARG A 202 -19.05 -6.84 0.38
CA ARG A 202 -18.04 -6.19 -0.46
C ARG A 202 -18.29 -4.69 -0.46
N ASN A 203 -17.30 -3.91 -0.06
CA ASN A 203 -17.36 -2.45 0.01
C ASN A 203 -18.61 -1.94 0.77
N GLY A 204 -18.93 -2.59 1.90
CA GLY A 204 -20.10 -2.29 2.75
C GLY A 204 -21.44 -2.90 2.29
N THR A 205 -21.55 -3.40 1.07
CA THR A 205 -22.79 -4.02 0.55
C THR A 205 -22.77 -5.52 0.76
N GLN A 206 -23.83 -6.10 1.35
CA GLN A 206 -23.97 -7.55 1.47
C GLN A 206 -24.15 -8.17 0.07
N ILE A 207 -23.26 -9.09 -0.30
CA ILE A 207 -23.29 -9.80 -1.60
C ILE A 207 -23.68 -11.26 -1.46
N HIS A 208 -23.40 -11.89 -0.31
CA HIS A 208 -23.79 -13.26 -0.01
C HIS A 208 -24.21 -13.43 1.45
N ALA A 209 -24.98 -14.48 1.70
CA ALA A 209 -25.18 -15.07 3.02
C ALA A 209 -24.98 -16.58 2.87
N ILE A 210 -24.03 -17.14 3.60
CA ILE A 210 -23.65 -18.56 3.52
C ILE A 210 -23.76 -19.21 4.89
N THR A 211 -23.89 -20.54 4.91
CA THR A 211 -23.74 -21.31 6.14
C THR A 211 -22.29 -21.78 6.26
N ALA A 212 -21.65 -21.61 7.41
CA ALA A 212 -20.28 -22.04 7.66
C ALA A 212 -20.19 -23.55 7.91
N ASN A 213 -20.70 -24.38 7.00
CA ASN A 213 -20.83 -25.82 7.19
C ASN A 213 -19.71 -26.67 6.56
N ALA A 214 -18.65 -26.06 6.01
CA ALA A 214 -17.54 -26.84 5.47
C ALA A 214 -16.78 -27.56 6.60
N SER A 215 -16.27 -28.77 6.35
CA SER A 215 -15.59 -29.54 7.39
C SER A 215 -14.25 -28.92 7.82
N ARG A 216 -14.06 -28.73 9.12
CA ARG A 216 -12.85 -28.21 9.79
C ARG A 216 -12.55 -29.00 11.08
N PRO A 217 -12.07 -30.26 10.99
CA PRO A 217 -11.89 -31.10 12.17
C PRO A 217 -10.93 -30.55 13.25
N ILE A 218 -9.91 -29.78 12.84
CA ILE A 218 -8.99 -29.13 13.78
C ILE A 218 -9.71 -28.07 14.63
N ILE A 219 -10.73 -27.41 14.08
CA ILE A 219 -11.53 -26.42 14.80
C ILE A 219 -12.52 -27.14 15.73
N GLY A 220 -13.22 -28.16 15.23
CA GLY A 220 -14.11 -29.01 16.04
C GLY A 220 -13.39 -29.58 17.27
N ALA A 221 -12.22 -30.19 17.08
CA ALA A 221 -11.41 -30.72 18.18
C ALA A 221 -10.91 -29.65 19.17
N ARG A 222 -10.56 -28.45 18.68
CA ARG A 222 -10.06 -27.35 19.53
C ARG A 222 -11.14 -26.79 20.45
N PHE A 223 -12.37 -26.69 19.95
CA PHE A 223 -13.48 -26.06 20.67
C PHE A 223 -14.49 -27.08 21.20
N ASN A 224 -14.22 -28.37 21.06
CA ASN A 224 -15.08 -29.48 21.49
C ASN A 224 -16.52 -29.35 20.94
N THR A 225 -16.62 -29.11 19.62
CA THR A 225 -17.87 -29.00 18.86
C THR A 225 -17.80 -29.87 17.59
N GLY A 226 -18.86 -29.93 16.79
CA GLY A 226 -18.89 -30.62 15.50
C GLY A 226 -17.88 -30.07 14.48
N ASP A 227 -17.64 -30.82 13.39
CA ASP A 227 -16.62 -30.42 12.40
C ASP A 227 -17.12 -29.36 11.40
N ASN A 228 -18.41 -29.12 11.32
CA ASN A 228 -19.04 -28.33 10.26
C ASN A 228 -19.08 -26.84 10.59
N HIS A 229 -17.92 -26.23 10.78
CA HIS A 229 -17.78 -24.80 11.12
C HIS A 229 -16.98 -24.01 10.09
N GLY A 230 -16.71 -24.59 8.93
CA GLY A 230 -15.85 -24.04 7.90
C GLY A 230 -16.54 -23.06 6.96
N ILE A 231 -15.84 -21.99 6.65
CA ILE A 231 -16.18 -21.04 5.59
C ILE A 231 -15.44 -21.45 4.33
N ASP A 232 -16.19 -21.63 3.25
CA ASP A 232 -15.70 -21.95 1.91
C ASP A 232 -16.63 -21.31 0.87
N ILE A 233 -16.20 -20.20 0.28
CA ILE A 233 -16.94 -19.47 -0.76
C ILE A 233 -15.97 -18.81 -1.73
N ASP A 234 -16.36 -18.74 -3.01
CA ASP A 234 -15.71 -17.88 -4.01
C ASP A 234 -16.50 -16.58 -4.17
N VAL A 235 -15.81 -15.44 -4.13
CA VAL A 235 -16.42 -14.12 -4.25
C VAL A 235 -15.92 -13.43 -5.51
N GLU A 236 -16.84 -12.99 -6.37
CA GLU A 236 -16.52 -12.20 -7.56
C GLU A 236 -15.97 -10.81 -7.19
N LEU A 237 -14.84 -10.46 -7.81
CA LEU A 237 -14.16 -9.19 -7.66
C LEU A 237 -14.67 -8.19 -8.70
N VAL A 238 -14.72 -6.91 -8.33
CA VAL A 238 -14.91 -5.80 -9.27
C VAL A 238 -13.58 -5.08 -9.53
N PRO A 239 -13.45 -4.36 -10.66
CA PRO A 239 -12.29 -3.53 -10.90
C PRO A 239 -12.04 -2.52 -9.76
N GLY A 240 -10.78 -2.40 -9.35
CA GLY A 240 -10.35 -1.56 -8.22
C GLY A 240 -10.20 -2.34 -6.91
N LEU A 241 -10.28 -1.62 -5.79
CA LEU A 241 -10.15 -2.19 -4.44
C LEU A 241 -11.46 -2.84 -3.99
N ASN A 242 -11.38 -4.11 -3.60
CA ASN A 242 -12.48 -4.88 -3.01
C ASN A 242 -12.17 -5.09 -1.52
N GLU A 243 -12.88 -4.39 -0.63
CA GLU A 243 -12.88 -4.68 0.80
C GLU A 243 -13.95 -5.72 1.10
N ILE A 244 -13.52 -6.89 1.57
CA ILE A 244 -14.40 -8.01 1.92
C ILE A 244 -14.46 -8.15 3.43
N CYS A 245 -15.67 -8.00 3.99
CA CYS A 245 -15.95 -8.15 5.42
C CYS A 245 -16.91 -9.32 5.65
N LEU A 246 -16.61 -10.15 6.65
CA LEU A 246 -17.48 -11.26 7.04
C LEU A 246 -18.14 -10.96 8.38
N THR A 247 -19.44 -11.25 8.51
CA THR A 247 -20.19 -11.10 9.76
C THR A 247 -20.91 -12.40 10.06
N ALA A 248 -20.54 -13.09 11.15
CA ALA A 248 -21.23 -14.28 11.62
C ALA A 248 -22.45 -13.88 12.44
N LEU A 249 -23.59 -14.52 12.18
CA LEU A 249 -24.81 -14.29 12.93
C LEU A 249 -24.90 -15.28 14.08
N ASP A 250 -25.24 -14.74 15.22
CA ASP A 250 -25.58 -15.48 16.41
C ASP A 250 -26.95 -16.16 16.19
N LEU A 251 -27.13 -17.35 16.75
CA LEU A 251 -28.39 -18.08 16.62
C LEU A 251 -29.48 -17.53 17.53
N THR A 252 -29.12 -16.63 18.45
CA THR A 252 -30.05 -16.00 19.36
C THR A 252 -30.91 -14.95 18.63
N PRO A 253 -32.25 -14.99 18.75
CA PRO A 253 -33.12 -14.08 18.01
C PRO A 253 -32.82 -12.61 18.28
N ASN A 254 -32.58 -11.84 17.20
CA ASN A 254 -32.24 -10.40 17.21
C ASN A 254 -30.85 -10.05 17.77
N ALA A 255 -30.00 -11.03 18.04
CA ALA A 255 -28.62 -10.76 18.41
C ALA A 255 -27.86 -10.06 17.26
N PRO A 256 -27.03 -9.05 17.57
CA PRO A 256 -26.24 -8.37 16.56
C PRO A 256 -25.16 -9.31 16.01
N GLY A 257 -25.02 -9.37 14.69
CA GLY A 257 -23.97 -10.16 14.05
C GLY A 257 -22.56 -9.74 14.50
N THR A 258 -21.66 -10.70 14.64
CA THR A 258 -20.26 -10.47 15.00
C THR A 258 -19.39 -10.32 13.75
N ASN A 259 -18.71 -9.18 13.64
CA ASN A 259 -17.77 -8.92 12.56
C ASN A 259 -16.49 -9.78 12.75
N LEU A 260 -16.19 -10.64 11.78
CA LEU A 260 -15.01 -11.51 11.75
C LEU A 260 -13.76 -10.82 11.19
N GLY A 261 -13.89 -9.54 10.81
CA GLY A 261 -12.87 -8.70 10.22
C GLY A 261 -13.12 -8.38 8.75
N CYS A 262 -12.36 -7.41 8.25
CA CYS A 262 -12.30 -7.04 6.83
C CYS A 262 -10.91 -7.34 6.27
N ARG A 263 -10.85 -7.71 4.99
CA ARG A 263 -9.62 -7.91 4.21
C ARG A 263 -9.81 -7.28 2.85
N SER A 264 -8.76 -6.69 2.30
CA SER A 264 -8.86 -5.99 1.01
C SER A 264 -8.02 -6.69 -0.04
N ILE A 265 -8.54 -6.76 -1.26
CA ILE A 265 -7.87 -7.29 -2.45
C ILE A 265 -8.19 -6.39 -3.63
N SER A 266 -7.18 -6.01 -4.40
CA SER A 266 -7.35 -5.27 -5.65
C SER A 266 -7.54 -6.24 -6.81
N SER A 267 -8.27 -5.82 -7.83
CA SER A 267 -8.42 -6.54 -9.10
C SER A 267 -8.49 -5.53 -10.24
N GLY A 268 -7.86 -5.80 -11.38
CA GLY A 268 -8.03 -4.98 -12.58
C GLY A 268 -6.90 -5.12 -13.57
N ALA A 269 -7.24 -5.11 -14.85
CA ALA A 269 -6.28 -5.24 -15.94
C ALA A 269 -5.16 -4.19 -15.85
N PRO A 270 -3.91 -4.54 -16.22
CA PRO A 270 -2.82 -3.59 -16.25
C PRO A 270 -3.15 -2.37 -17.10
N ASN A 271 -2.78 -1.19 -16.61
CA ASN A 271 -2.92 0.07 -17.33
C ASN A 271 -1.58 0.79 -17.45
N GLY A 272 -1.44 1.64 -18.47
CA GLY A 272 -0.16 2.29 -18.70
C GLY A 272 -0.12 3.12 -19.97
N SER A 273 1.08 3.63 -20.25
CA SER A 273 1.38 4.42 -21.45
C SER A 273 2.70 3.94 -22.06
N MET A 274 2.86 4.14 -23.37
CA MET A 274 4.12 3.91 -24.06
C MET A 274 4.42 5.05 -25.03
N GLN A 275 5.70 5.38 -25.15
CA GLN A 275 6.24 6.29 -26.15
C GLN A 275 7.48 5.68 -26.80
N VAL A 276 7.73 6.05 -28.05
CA VAL A 276 8.86 5.60 -28.84
C VAL A 276 9.58 6.80 -29.45
N ARG A 277 10.90 6.85 -29.32
CA ARG A 277 11.74 7.86 -29.94
C ARG A 277 12.94 7.23 -30.66
N VAL A 278 13.52 7.97 -31.59
CA VAL A 278 14.80 7.62 -32.23
C VAL A 278 15.91 8.47 -31.60
N ASP A 279 16.94 7.83 -31.09
CA ASP A 279 18.18 8.45 -30.62
C ASP A 279 19.28 8.25 -31.67
N TYR A 280 19.90 9.34 -32.09
CA TYR A 280 20.94 9.37 -33.12
C TYR A 280 22.36 9.49 -32.53
N VAL A 281 22.52 9.35 -31.21
CA VAL A 281 23.86 9.33 -30.59
C VAL A 281 24.54 7.98 -30.85
N GLY A 282 25.45 7.99 -31.83
CA GLY A 282 26.13 6.79 -32.35
C GLY A 282 25.33 6.17 -33.50
N ALA A 283 25.16 4.84 -33.49
CA ALA A 283 24.20 4.18 -34.38
C ALA A 283 22.76 4.55 -33.98
N PRO A 284 21.82 4.70 -34.93
CA PRO A 284 20.42 4.96 -34.62
C PRO A 284 19.83 3.91 -33.69
N LYS A 285 19.12 4.37 -32.65
CA LYS A 285 18.49 3.51 -31.65
C LYS A 285 17.02 3.88 -31.48
N LEU A 286 16.16 2.88 -31.45
CA LEU A 286 14.80 3.03 -30.92
C LEU A 286 14.88 2.97 -29.40
N VAL A 287 14.42 4.03 -28.75
CA VAL A 287 14.23 4.07 -27.31
C VAL A 287 12.73 4.08 -27.03
N THR A 288 12.24 3.02 -26.40
CA THR A 288 10.88 2.92 -25.91
C THR A 288 10.88 3.17 -24.41
N THR A 289 9.93 3.97 -23.94
CA THR A 289 9.74 4.25 -22.52
C THR A 289 8.25 4.31 -22.24
N GLY A 290 7.86 4.20 -20.99
CA GLY A 290 6.45 4.30 -20.68
C GLY A 290 6.16 4.11 -19.22
N THR A 291 4.88 4.00 -18.95
CA THR A 291 4.37 3.56 -17.66
C THR A 291 3.54 2.29 -17.73
N ALA A 292 3.51 1.51 -16.66
CA ALA A 292 2.58 0.42 -16.47
C ALA A 292 2.38 0.13 -14.97
N VAL A 293 1.13 -0.05 -14.57
CA VAL A 293 0.72 -0.47 -13.25
C VAL A 293 -0.24 -1.63 -13.41
N ASP A 294 -0.14 -2.59 -12.49
CA ASP A 294 -1.00 -3.75 -12.43
C ASP A 294 -1.59 -3.81 -11.02
N ALA A 295 -2.92 -3.77 -10.92
CA ALA A 295 -3.60 -3.48 -9.66
C ALA A 295 -3.58 -4.70 -8.72
N ASP A 296 -3.62 -5.92 -9.23
CA ASP A 296 -3.59 -7.16 -8.45
C ASP A 296 -2.18 -7.77 -8.30
N ASN A 297 -1.17 -7.14 -8.91
CA ASN A 297 0.23 -7.56 -8.77
C ASN A 297 1.00 -6.66 -7.78
N ALA A 298 1.36 -7.24 -6.62
CA ALA A 298 2.23 -6.59 -5.63
C ALA A 298 3.72 -6.49 -6.08
N GLY A 299 4.08 -7.09 -7.21
CA GLY A 299 5.43 -7.12 -7.78
C GLY A 299 5.66 -6.10 -8.91
N ARG A 300 6.58 -6.42 -9.83
CA ARG A 300 6.84 -5.63 -11.06
C ARG A 300 5.83 -6.02 -12.14
N THR A 301 5.17 -5.08 -12.79
CA THR A 301 4.35 -5.36 -13.99
C THR A 301 5.25 -5.84 -15.14
N GLY A 302 4.92 -6.98 -15.76
CA GLY A 302 5.67 -7.46 -16.92
C GLY A 302 5.41 -6.56 -18.14
N ILE A 303 6.41 -6.35 -19.01
CA ILE A 303 6.24 -5.51 -20.22
C ILE A 303 6.82 -6.24 -21.41
N HIS A 304 6.03 -6.44 -22.46
CA HIS A 304 6.53 -6.95 -23.74
C HIS A 304 6.55 -5.85 -24.79
N VAL A 305 7.72 -5.57 -25.36
CA VAL A 305 7.86 -4.73 -26.56
C VAL A 305 8.20 -5.60 -27.76
N TYR A 306 7.56 -5.34 -28.88
CA TYR A 306 7.81 -5.95 -30.17
C TYR A 306 8.22 -4.88 -31.18
N ILE A 307 9.24 -5.16 -31.98
CA ILE A 307 9.68 -4.33 -33.12
C ILE A 307 9.50 -5.19 -34.38
N ASP A 308 8.69 -4.72 -35.32
CA ASP A 308 8.33 -5.41 -36.56
C ASP A 308 7.81 -6.83 -36.32
N GLY A 309 7.00 -6.99 -35.27
CA GLY A 309 6.44 -8.27 -34.84
C GLY A 309 7.41 -9.19 -34.11
N THR A 310 8.69 -8.81 -33.98
CA THR A 310 9.70 -9.60 -33.24
C THR A 310 9.83 -9.12 -31.81
N TYR A 311 9.84 -10.04 -30.84
CA TYR A 311 10.01 -9.70 -29.42
C TYR A 311 11.34 -9.01 -29.17
N ALA A 312 11.28 -7.78 -28.67
CA ALA A 312 12.43 -6.93 -28.42
C ALA A 312 12.81 -6.86 -26.93
N GLY A 313 11.94 -7.30 -26.01
CA GLY A 313 12.17 -7.24 -24.55
C GLY A 313 11.34 -6.17 -23.85
N GLY A 314 11.58 -6.00 -22.55
CA GLY A 314 10.91 -5.01 -21.69
C GLY A 314 10.67 -5.61 -20.30
N THR A 315 10.90 -4.84 -19.24
CA THR A 315 10.39 -5.17 -17.89
C THR A 315 10.20 -3.85 -17.15
N ALA A 316 9.11 -3.71 -16.38
CA ALA A 316 9.00 -2.57 -15.47
C ALA A 316 10.08 -2.64 -14.40
N THR A 317 10.68 -1.49 -14.07
CA THR A 317 11.60 -1.41 -12.93
C THR A 317 10.77 -1.41 -11.66
N GLY A 318 11.12 -2.24 -10.65
CA GLY A 318 10.68 -2.19 -9.24
C GLY A 318 9.19 -2.47 -8.88
N PRO A 319 8.89 -2.94 -7.64
CA PRO A 319 7.52 -3.01 -7.12
C PRO A 319 6.92 -1.60 -7.01
N GLY A 320 5.73 -1.38 -7.56
CA GLY A 320 5.04 -0.07 -7.51
C GLY A 320 5.68 1.07 -8.31
N SER A 321 6.80 0.84 -9.01
CA SER A 321 7.35 1.84 -9.92
C SER A 321 6.74 1.67 -11.30
N SER A 322 5.91 2.64 -11.61
CA SER A 322 5.12 2.73 -12.82
C SER A 322 5.96 2.92 -14.07
N SER A 323 7.29 3.10 -14.06
CA SER A 323 8.08 3.47 -15.26
C SER A 323 8.98 2.36 -15.81
N TRP A 324 9.17 2.33 -17.13
CA TRP A 324 10.05 1.38 -17.82
C TRP A 324 10.76 2.00 -19.03
N SER A 325 11.88 1.40 -19.45
CA SER A 325 12.66 1.84 -20.62
C SER A 325 13.33 0.65 -21.30
N LEU A 326 13.39 0.67 -22.62
CA LEU A 326 14.08 -0.28 -23.46
C LEU A 326 14.77 0.46 -24.62
N THR A 327 16.00 0.08 -24.93
CA THR A 327 16.74 0.65 -26.05
C THR A 327 17.22 -0.47 -26.98
N ARG A 328 17.01 -0.31 -28.28
CA ARG A 328 17.44 -1.24 -29.32
C ARG A 328 18.05 -0.47 -30.48
N ILE A 329 19.09 -1.01 -31.08
CA ILE A 329 19.61 -0.50 -32.36
C ILE A 329 18.52 -0.72 -33.42
N ALA A 330 18.31 0.28 -34.27
CA ALA A 330 17.36 0.21 -35.36
C ALA A 330 18.06 0.57 -36.67
N PHE A 331 17.76 -0.19 -37.72
CA PHE A 331 18.29 0.07 -39.05
C PHE A 331 17.50 1.21 -39.71
N GLU A 332 18.01 1.72 -40.83
CA GLU A 332 17.25 2.69 -41.61
C GLU A 332 15.96 2.05 -42.16
N GLY A 333 14.86 2.79 -42.10
CA GLY A 333 13.55 2.36 -42.59
C GLY A 333 12.40 2.63 -41.63
N GLY A 334 11.20 2.20 -42.06
CA GLY A 334 10.00 2.23 -41.23
C GLY A 334 9.93 1.01 -40.31
N HIS A 335 9.65 1.24 -39.03
CA HIS A 335 9.50 0.22 -38.00
C HIS A 335 8.16 0.34 -37.30
N ARG A 336 7.52 -0.79 -37.00
CA ARG A 336 6.32 -0.86 -36.15
C ARG A 336 6.69 -1.37 -34.76
N VAL A 337 6.46 -0.56 -33.74
CA VAL A 337 6.84 -0.83 -32.35
C VAL A 337 5.60 -0.95 -31.48
N CYS A 338 5.30 -2.14 -30.97
CA CYS A 338 4.14 -2.43 -30.15
C CYS A 338 4.52 -2.79 -28.71
N GLY A 339 3.76 -2.32 -27.73
CA GLY A 339 3.99 -2.60 -26.31
C GLY A 339 2.76 -3.19 -25.63
N TYR A 340 2.98 -4.06 -24.67
CA TYR A 340 1.94 -4.71 -23.87
C TYR A 340 2.37 -4.78 -22.39
N ALA A 341 1.46 -4.47 -21.47
CA ALA A 341 1.63 -4.75 -20.06
C ALA A 341 1.02 -6.12 -19.75
N LEU A 342 1.77 -6.96 -19.04
CA LEU A 342 1.37 -8.30 -18.67
C LEU A 342 0.70 -8.28 -17.31
N ASP A 343 -0.44 -8.95 -17.24
CA ASP A 343 -1.08 -9.36 -16.00
C ASP A 343 -0.36 -10.62 -15.52
N ASN A 344 0.30 -10.52 -14.36
CA ASN A 344 1.16 -11.59 -13.86
C ASN A 344 0.40 -12.61 -12.99
N VAL A 345 -0.88 -12.40 -12.71
CA VAL A 345 -1.66 -13.28 -11.81
C VAL A 345 -2.43 -14.35 -12.60
N ALA A 346 -2.45 -14.32 -13.94
CA ALA A 346 -2.93 -15.43 -14.76
C ALA A 346 -2.52 -15.38 -16.23
N GLY A 347 -2.20 -16.54 -16.80
CA GLY A 347 -2.58 -16.88 -18.17
C GLY A 347 -2.39 -15.81 -19.26
N SER A 348 -1.23 -15.16 -19.35
CA SER A 348 -0.81 -14.36 -20.52
C SER A 348 -1.84 -13.32 -21.03
N GLN A 349 -2.66 -12.73 -20.17
CA GLN A 349 -3.46 -11.58 -20.57
C GLN A 349 -2.55 -10.34 -20.63
N ALA A 350 -2.58 -9.67 -21.77
CA ALA A 350 -1.67 -8.57 -22.07
C ALA A 350 -2.47 -7.34 -22.50
N SER A 351 -2.46 -6.29 -21.68
CA SER A 351 -3.09 -5.02 -22.00
C SER A 351 -2.23 -4.25 -23.01
N PRO A 352 -2.76 -3.83 -24.17
CA PRO A 352 -1.99 -3.07 -25.14
C PRO A 352 -1.62 -1.68 -24.58
N LEU A 353 -0.33 -1.38 -24.55
CA LEU A 353 0.20 -0.03 -24.26
C LEU A 353 0.26 0.84 -25.52
N GLY A 354 0.09 0.23 -26.70
CA GLY A 354 0.01 0.90 -27.99
C GLY A 354 0.97 0.33 -29.03
N CYS A 355 0.75 0.70 -30.30
CA CYS A 355 1.64 0.45 -31.42
C CYS A 355 2.00 1.75 -32.14
N PHE A 356 3.26 1.92 -32.51
CA PHE A 356 3.81 3.14 -33.11
C PHE A 356 4.57 2.81 -34.39
N ASN A 357 4.30 3.56 -35.46
CA ASN A 357 5.11 3.51 -36.67
C ASN A 357 6.17 4.62 -36.58
N VAL A 358 7.45 4.25 -36.69
CA VAL A 358 8.59 5.15 -36.54
C VAL A 358 9.46 5.01 -37.78
N VAL A 359 9.96 6.12 -38.31
CA VAL A 359 10.92 6.10 -39.43
C VAL A 359 12.29 6.47 -38.87
N VAL A 360 13.24 5.56 -39.03
CA VAL A 360 14.65 5.80 -38.73
C VAL A 360 15.31 6.16 -40.05
N SER A 361 15.71 7.41 -40.23
CA SER A 361 16.48 7.85 -41.40
C SER A 361 17.97 7.89 -41.09
N ASP A 362 18.83 7.57 -42.06
CA ASP A 362 20.21 8.03 -42.04
C ASP A 362 20.20 9.58 -41.95
N ARG A 363 20.88 10.14 -40.95
CA ARG A 363 20.98 11.59 -40.76
C ARG A 363 22.25 12.20 -41.36
N ILE A 364 22.98 11.43 -42.13
CA ILE A 364 24.23 11.83 -42.75
C ILE A 364 24.05 11.56 -44.25
N ASP A 365 23.96 12.63 -45.05
CA ASP A 365 24.01 12.59 -46.52
C ASP A 365 22.71 12.37 -47.33
N ALA A 366 21.59 13.05 -47.00
CA ALA A 366 20.54 13.25 -48.01
C ALA A 366 20.95 14.40 -48.99
N PRO A 367 21.29 14.14 -50.28
CA PRO A 367 21.86 15.14 -51.19
C PRO A 367 20.83 16.13 -51.77
N SER A 368 19.74 16.44 -51.07
CA SER A 368 18.60 17.13 -51.69
C SER A 368 17.77 17.98 -50.73
N GLY A 369 18.38 18.91 -49.98
CA GLY A 369 17.76 20.16 -49.50
C GLY A 369 16.40 20.13 -48.77
N VAL A 370 15.80 18.98 -48.51
CA VAL A 370 14.45 18.79 -47.98
C VAL A 370 14.58 17.82 -46.82
N VAL A 371 14.98 18.35 -45.66
CA VAL A 371 14.94 17.59 -44.40
C VAL A 371 13.50 17.67 -43.89
N ALA A 372 12.92 16.54 -43.51
CA ALA A 372 11.59 16.52 -42.90
C ALA A 372 11.62 17.23 -41.53
N PRO A 373 10.50 17.81 -41.05
CA PRO A 373 10.43 18.33 -39.69
C PRO A 373 10.87 17.29 -38.65
N VAL A 374 11.38 17.76 -37.53
CA VAL A 374 11.89 16.93 -36.44
C VAL A 374 11.20 17.36 -35.15
N GLY A 375 11.00 16.45 -34.21
CA GLY A 375 10.39 16.81 -32.94
C GLY A 375 10.49 15.68 -31.92
N LEU A 376 10.06 15.99 -30.71
CA LEU A 376 10.00 15.08 -29.59
C LEU A 376 8.80 15.46 -28.70
N LEU A 377 8.02 14.46 -28.32
CA LEU A 377 7.10 14.56 -27.18
C LEU A 377 7.88 14.29 -25.89
N GLU A 378 7.85 15.24 -24.95
CA GLU A 378 8.65 15.20 -23.72
C GLU A 378 7.83 14.71 -22.51
N SER A 379 6.55 15.09 -22.41
CA SER A 379 5.70 14.65 -21.30
C SER A 379 4.23 14.53 -21.68
N VAL A 380 3.55 13.60 -21.04
CA VAL A 380 2.11 13.40 -21.09
C VAL A 380 1.58 13.38 -19.67
N VAL A 381 0.62 14.26 -19.35
CA VAL A 381 0.01 14.34 -18.03
C VAL A 381 -1.50 14.26 -18.20
N GLN A 382 -2.11 13.24 -17.59
CA GLN A 382 -3.55 13.09 -17.54
C GLN A 382 -4.10 13.62 -16.21
N ASN A 383 -5.16 14.41 -16.29
CA ASN A 383 -5.90 14.89 -15.12
C ASN A 383 -7.41 14.80 -15.41
N GLY A 384 -8.04 13.71 -14.93
CA GLY A 384 -9.39 13.34 -15.35
C GLY A 384 -9.46 13.18 -16.87
N ASN A 385 -10.40 13.89 -17.50
CA ASN A 385 -10.62 13.85 -18.95
C ASN A 385 -9.66 14.74 -19.75
N ALA A 386 -8.75 15.45 -19.07
CA ALA A 386 -7.78 16.35 -19.71
C ALA A 386 -6.44 15.64 -19.92
N LEU A 387 -5.99 15.55 -21.17
CA LEU A 387 -4.67 15.06 -21.53
C LEU A 387 -3.76 16.22 -21.95
N THR A 388 -2.77 16.55 -21.14
CA THR A 388 -1.76 17.57 -21.47
C THR A 388 -0.54 16.91 -22.11
N VAL A 389 -0.21 17.30 -23.34
CA VAL A 389 0.99 16.88 -24.06
C VAL A 389 1.98 18.05 -24.12
N THR A 390 3.27 17.80 -23.87
CA THR A 390 4.32 18.82 -23.93
C THR A 390 5.51 18.28 -24.70
N GLY A 391 6.09 19.10 -25.58
CA GLY A 391 7.27 18.71 -26.34
C GLY A 391 7.86 19.86 -27.15
N TRP A 392 8.59 19.51 -28.20
CA TRP A 392 9.12 20.46 -29.16
C TRP A 392 9.10 19.88 -30.58
N ALA A 393 9.01 20.74 -31.58
CA ALA A 393 9.18 20.36 -32.98
C ALA A 393 9.70 21.55 -33.80
N PHE A 394 10.42 21.26 -34.88
CA PHE A 394 10.84 22.26 -35.84
C PHE A 394 11.12 21.70 -37.24
N ASP A 395 11.02 22.55 -38.26
CA ASP A 395 11.52 22.25 -39.61
C ASP A 395 12.98 22.71 -39.72
N PRO A 396 13.98 21.81 -39.86
CA PRO A 396 15.39 22.18 -39.96
C PRO A 396 15.71 23.24 -41.02
N ASN A 397 14.89 23.36 -42.05
CA ASN A 397 15.07 24.32 -43.15
C ASN A 397 14.42 25.69 -42.90
N SER A 398 13.74 25.89 -41.76
CA SER A 398 12.98 27.11 -41.46
C SER A 398 13.26 27.64 -40.05
N GLN A 399 13.41 28.95 -39.92
CA GLN A 399 13.50 29.63 -38.61
C GLN A 399 12.12 29.90 -37.99
N SER A 400 11.03 29.73 -38.75
CA SER A 400 9.67 29.93 -38.24
C SER A 400 9.19 28.71 -37.44
N PRO A 401 8.33 28.90 -36.43
CA PRO A 401 7.65 27.80 -35.75
C PRO A 401 6.97 26.85 -36.73
N VAL A 402 7.14 25.54 -36.52
CA VAL A 402 6.51 24.52 -37.38
C VAL A 402 5.04 24.36 -37.00
N ARG A 403 4.18 24.12 -37.99
CA ARG A 403 2.76 23.82 -37.73
C ARG A 403 2.65 22.42 -37.12
N LEU A 404 1.81 22.29 -36.11
CA LEU A 404 1.42 21.03 -35.51
C LEU A 404 -0.03 20.69 -35.87
N ALA A 405 -0.27 19.44 -36.23
CA ALA A 405 -1.59 18.85 -36.39
C ALA A 405 -1.74 17.73 -35.38
N ILE A 406 -2.68 17.88 -34.44
CA ILE A 406 -2.98 16.86 -33.43
C ILE A 406 -4.27 16.16 -33.83
N ASN A 407 -4.15 14.85 -33.99
CA ASN A 407 -5.25 13.95 -34.28
C ASN A 407 -5.59 13.10 -33.06
N VAL A 408 -6.87 12.86 -32.82
CA VAL A 408 -7.41 11.90 -31.84
C VAL A 408 -8.21 10.87 -32.63
N ASP A 409 -7.89 9.59 -32.44
CA ASP A 409 -8.52 8.45 -33.12
C ASP A 409 -8.55 8.59 -34.66
N GLY A 410 -7.47 9.16 -35.20
CA GLY A 410 -7.31 9.40 -36.63
C GLY A 410 -7.92 10.72 -37.13
N GLU A 411 -8.84 11.33 -36.38
CA GLU A 411 -9.47 12.60 -36.72
C GLU A 411 -8.68 13.80 -36.21
N ARG A 412 -8.60 14.88 -36.99
CA ARG A 412 -7.86 16.07 -36.58
C ARG A 412 -8.67 16.93 -35.64
N VAL A 413 -8.22 17.05 -34.40
CA VAL A 413 -8.92 17.83 -33.36
C VAL A 413 -8.29 19.19 -33.12
N LEU A 414 -7.00 19.37 -33.42
CA LEU A 414 -6.30 20.64 -33.21
C LEU A 414 -5.26 20.92 -34.30
N ASN A 415 -5.16 22.19 -34.70
CA ASN A 415 -4.04 22.73 -35.47
C ASN A 415 -3.43 23.88 -34.66
N THR A 416 -2.13 23.83 -34.43
CA THR A 416 -1.39 24.80 -33.61
C THR A 416 0.02 24.99 -34.18
N TYR A 417 0.89 25.71 -33.48
CA TYR A 417 2.30 25.84 -33.81
C TYR A 417 3.15 25.38 -32.63
N ALA A 418 4.38 24.92 -32.93
CA ALA A 418 5.39 24.72 -31.91
C ALA A 418 6.08 26.06 -31.62
N ASP A 419 5.39 27.01 -30.99
CA ASP A 419 5.86 28.38 -30.78
C ASP A 419 6.17 28.75 -29.32
N ASP A 420 6.07 27.79 -28.39
CA ASP A 420 6.54 28.00 -27.01
C ASP A 420 8.06 28.21 -26.97
N ASN A 421 8.49 29.14 -26.14
CA ASN A 421 9.90 29.53 -26.04
C ASN A 421 10.74 28.48 -25.28
N ARG A 422 11.74 27.89 -25.95
CA ARG A 422 12.67 26.87 -25.45
C ARG A 422 14.12 27.27 -25.70
N PRO A 423 14.65 28.27 -24.97
CA PRO A 423 15.97 28.88 -25.27
C PRO A 423 17.13 27.89 -25.26
N GLY A 424 17.15 26.92 -24.32
CA GLY A 424 18.21 25.90 -24.28
C GLY A 424 18.22 24.99 -25.50
N LEU A 425 17.05 24.67 -26.07
CA LEU A 425 16.95 23.89 -27.31
C LEU A 425 17.24 24.74 -28.54
N GLY A 426 16.79 26.01 -28.56
CA GLY A 426 17.14 26.97 -29.60
C GLY A 426 18.65 27.14 -29.75
N GLN A 427 19.36 27.31 -28.63
CA GLN A 427 20.84 27.35 -28.62
C GLN A 427 21.45 26.03 -29.10
N ARG A 428 20.99 24.89 -28.56
CA ARG A 428 21.51 23.56 -28.93
C ARG A 428 21.39 23.26 -30.42
N PHE A 429 20.30 23.68 -31.04
CA PHE A 429 20.02 23.43 -32.45
C PHE A 429 20.32 24.64 -33.36
N ASN A 430 20.92 25.71 -32.81
CA ASN A 430 21.27 26.95 -33.50
C ASN A 430 20.12 27.56 -34.33
N ARG A 431 18.99 27.83 -33.68
CA ARG A 431 17.77 28.33 -34.34
C ARG A 431 16.89 29.17 -33.40
N ASP A 432 15.82 29.75 -33.92
CA ASP A 432 14.78 30.40 -33.12
C ASP A 432 14.32 29.48 -31.97
N ALA A 433 14.17 30.05 -30.78
CA ALA A 433 13.82 29.30 -29.58
C ALA A 433 12.33 28.93 -29.50
N ARG A 434 11.47 29.51 -30.34
CA ARG A 434 10.04 29.18 -30.46
C ARG A 434 9.87 27.87 -31.24
N ILE A 435 10.11 26.78 -30.51
CA ILE A 435 10.06 25.40 -31.02
C ILE A 435 9.34 24.45 -30.06
N GLY A 436 8.87 24.93 -28.91
CA GLY A 436 8.15 24.12 -27.94
C GLY A 436 6.65 24.08 -28.23
N PHE A 437 5.94 23.12 -27.64
CA PHE A 437 4.48 23.12 -27.57
C PHE A 437 4.01 22.55 -26.23
N ARG A 438 2.86 23.04 -25.76
CA ARG A 438 2.11 22.46 -24.65
C ARG A 438 0.62 22.58 -24.93
N GLU A 439 -0.02 21.44 -25.20
CA GLU A 439 -1.43 21.40 -25.58
C GLU A 439 -2.22 20.53 -24.61
N THR A 440 -3.48 20.92 -24.33
CA THR A 440 -4.39 20.16 -23.47
C THR A 440 -5.61 19.74 -24.27
N LEU A 441 -5.83 18.44 -24.39
CA LEU A 441 -6.96 17.84 -25.10
C LEU A 441 -8.01 17.39 -24.09
N GLN A 442 -9.28 17.68 -24.37
CA GLN A 442 -10.41 17.09 -23.64
C GLN A 442 -10.87 15.85 -24.37
N LEU A 443 -10.81 14.70 -23.70
CA LEU A 443 -11.12 13.40 -24.29
C LEU A 443 -12.29 12.75 -23.54
N SER A 444 -13.09 11.96 -24.25
CA SER A 444 -14.11 11.13 -23.62
C SER A 444 -13.49 10.02 -22.76
N PRO A 445 -14.20 9.44 -21.78
CA PRO A 445 -13.74 8.23 -21.11
C PRO A 445 -13.56 7.08 -22.11
N GLY A 446 -12.44 6.38 -22.00
CA GLY A 446 -12.08 5.26 -22.84
C GLY A 446 -10.69 5.38 -23.48
N PRO A 447 -10.29 4.37 -24.27
CA PRO A 447 -9.00 4.34 -24.95
C PRO A 447 -9.00 5.28 -26.16
N HIS A 448 -8.00 6.14 -26.23
CA HIS A 448 -7.79 7.10 -27.32
C HIS A 448 -6.37 7.02 -27.87
N GLN A 449 -6.23 7.14 -29.20
CA GLN A 449 -4.95 7.34 -29.87
C GLN A 449 -4.75 8.82 -30.17
N VAL A 450 -3.69 9.42 -29.65
CA VAL A 450 -3.35 10.83 -29.92
C VAL A 450 -2.06 10.89 -30.73
N CYS A 451 -2.11 11.51 -31.92
CA CYS A 451 -0.97 11.63 -32.83
C CYS A 451 -0.68 13.09 -33.17
N ILE A 452 0.56 13.50 -32.96
CA ILE A 452 1.06 14.86 -33.21
C ILE A 452 1.96 14.82 -34.45
N TRP A 453 1.58 15.58 -35.47
CA TRP A 453 2.31 15.70 -36.73
C TRP A 453 2.90 17.10 -36.85
N ALA A 454 4.20 17.20 -37.14
CA ALA A 454 4.83 18.43 -37.58
C ALA A 454 4.69 18.53 -39.11
N ALA A 455 4.01 19.57 -39.56
CA ALA A 455 3.65 19.76 -40.96
C ALA A 455 4.49 20.87 -41.61
N LYS A 456 4.87 20.64 -42.86
CA LYS A 456 5.41 21.65 -43.78
C LYS A 456 4.80 21.46 -45.18
N PRO A 457 4.94 22.43 -46.12
CA PRO A 457 4.63 22.15 -47.52
C PRO A 457 5.50 20.97 -48.02
N GLY A 458 4.89 19.79 -48.21
CA GLY A 458 5.59 18.54 -48.51
C GLY A 458 5.36 17.45 -47.45
N PRO A 459 6.36 16.58 -47.15
CA PRO A 459 6.16 15.47 -46.23
C PRO A 459 5.98 15.95 -44.79
N ASN A 460 4.89 15.53 -44.15
CA ASN A 460 4.68 15.70 -42.71
C ASN A 460 5.51 14.68 -41.94
N THR A 461 6.01 15.06 -40.77
CA THR A 461 6.67 14.14 -39.84
C THR A 461 5.78 13.83 -38.66
N LEU A 462 5.63 12.56 -38.32
CA LEU A 462 5.02 12.18 -37.06
C LEU A 462 6.01 12.51 -35.93
N VAL A 463 5.66 13.47 -35.08
CA VAL A 463 6.46 13.85 -33.90
C VAL A 463 6.32 12.78 -32.83
N ALA A 464 5.09 12.39 -32.53
CA ALA A 464 4.77 11.30 -31.63
C ALA A 464 3.33 10.83 -31.88
N CYS A 465 3.08 9.55 -31.63
CA CYS A 465 1.74 9.08 -31.29
C CYS A 465 1.81 8.53 -29.87
N LEU A 466 0.71 8.55 -29.13
CA LEU A 466 0.55 7.93 -27.82
C LEU A 466 -0.84 7.31 -27.71
N TYR A 467 -0.99 6.28 -26.87
CA TYR A 467 -2.29 5.79 -26.42
C TYR A 467 -2.52 6.26 -24.99
N ALA A 468 -3.70 6.81 -24.74
CA ALA A 468 -4.15 7.22 -23.41
C ALA A 468 -5.50 6.56 -23.12
N ASN A 469 -5.64 5.95 -21.95
CA ASN A 469 -6.93 5.48 -21.47
C ASN A 469 -7.48 6.51 -20.48
N ILE A 470 -8.48 7.25 -20.93
CA ILE A 470 -9.11 8.36 -20.19
C ILE A 470 -10.20 7.81 -19.29
#